data_AF-A0A225WC90-F1
#
_entry.id   AF-A0A225WC90-F1
#
_cell.length_a   1.000
_cell.length_b   1.000
_cell.length_c   1.000
_cell.angle_alpha   90.00
_cell.angle_beta   90.00
_cell.angle_gamma   90.00
#
_symmetry.space_group_name_H-M   'P 1'
#
loop_
_entity.id
_entity.type
_entity.pdbx_description
1 polymer ?
#
loop_
_entity_poly.entity_id
_entity_poly.type
_entity_poly.pdbx_seq_one_letter_code
_entity_poly.pdbx_strand_id
1 'polypeptide(L)' 'MSYLKVWANADREESYIKRMLDIDHGDSYYNYYYKHMSTSWKPENEIKGHTNYVYLQNYRELRKRMWS' A
#
# COMPACT_ATOMS: atom_id res chain seq x y z
N MET A 1 -19.13 6.31 -5.66
CA MET A 1 -17.73 6.50 -6.14
C MET A 1 -16.82 5.67 -5.24
N SER A 2 -16.02 4.73 -5.76
CA SER A 2 -15.10 3.94 -4.89
C SER A 2 -13.97 4.83 -4.38
N TYR A 3 -13.61 4.73 -3.10
CA TYR A 3 -12.52 5.48 -2.47
C TYR A 3 -11.19 5.31 -3.23
N LEU A 4 -10.93 4.12 -3.80
CA LEU A 4 -9.75 3.87 -4.63
C LEU A 4 -9.71 4.73 -5.90
N LYS A 5 -10.86 4.96 -6.54
CA LYS A 5 -10.95 5.83 -7.73
C LYS A 5 -10.68 7.29 -7.35
N VAL A 6 -11.19 7.72 -6.20
CA VAL A 6 -10.94 9.08 -5.68
C VAL A 6 -9.45 9.27 -5.40
N TRP A 7 -8.82 8.30 -4.73
CA TRP A 7 -7.40 8.38 -4.43
C TRP A 7 -6.51 8.27 -5.67
N ALA A 8 -6.90 7.48 -6.67
CA ALA A 8 -6.17 7.38 -7.94
C ALA A 8 -6.26 8.69 -8.75
N ASN A 9 -7.45 9.28 -8.84
CA ASN A 9 -7.65 10.59 -9.48
C ASN A 9 -6.87 11.72 -8.77
N ALA A 10 -6.72 11.62 -7.45
CA ALA A 10 -5.97 12.59 -6.65
C ALA A 10 -4.46 12.31 -6.60
N ASP A 11 -3.97 11.36 -7.41
CA ASP A 11 -2.57 10.92 -7.49
C ASP A 11 -1.91 10.68 -6.12
N ARG A 12 -2.63 10.00 -5.23
CA ARG A 12 -2.12 9.73 -3.88
C ARG A 12 -0.93 8.76 -3.94
N GLU A 13 0.06 9.00 -3.09
CA GLU A 13 1.19 8.08 -2.99
C GLU A 13 0.75 6.70 -2.51
N GLU A 14 1.42 5.65 -2.98
CA GLU A 14 1.09 4.28 -2.59
C GLU A 14 1.23 4.05 -1.07
N SER A 15 2.16 4.74 -0.41
CA SER A 15 2.34 4.76 1.05
C SER A 15 1.07 5.20 1.78
N TYR A 16 0.38 6.24 1.28
CA TYR A 16 -0.89 6.70 1.81
C TYR A 16 -1.96 5.62 1.66
N ILE A 17 -2.02 4.93 0.51
CA ILE A 17 -3.00 3.87 0.25
C ILE A 17 -2.78 2.69 1.19
N LYS A 18 -1.52 2.26 1.34
CA LYS A 18 -1.15 1.15 2.22
C LYS A 18 -1.56 1.43 3.67
N ARG A 19 -1.32 2.66 4.15
CA ARG A 19 -1.79 3.13 5.47
C ARG A 19 -3.31 3.15 5.58
N MET A 20 -4.02 3.69 4.58
CA MET A 20 -5.49 3.76 4.59
C MET A 20 -6.16 2.39 4.50
N LEU A 21 -5.48 1.40 3.92
CA LEU A 21 -5.93 0.01 3.86
C LEU A 21 -5.49 -0.82 5.08
N ASP A 22 -4.74 -0.22 6.00
CA ASP A 22 -4.20 -0.85 7.21
C ASP A 22 -3.39 -2.13 6.91
N ILE A 23 -2.66 -2.14 5.78
CA ILE A 23 -1.91 -3.34 5.32
C ILE A 23 -0.42 -3.27 5.61
N ASP A 24 0.10 -2.09 5.89
CA ASP A 24 1.53 -1.84 6.10
C ASP A 24 1.91 -1.66 7.58
N HIS A 25 0.94 -1.54 8.47
CA HIS A 25 1.17 -1.51 9.92
C HIS A 25 1.65 -2.87 10.39
N GLY A 26 2.88 -2.90 10.92
CA GLY A 26 3.31 -3.96 11.83
C GLY A 26 3.06 -3.53 13.27
N ASP A 27 2.65 -4.47 14.11
CA ASP A 27 2.62 -4.25 15.55
C ASP A 27 4.00 -3.77 16.00
N SER A 28 4.05 -2.54 16.53
CA SER A 28 5.17 -1.96 17.26
C SER A 28 6.56 -2.20 16.66
N TYR A 29 7.10 -1.21 15.95
CA TYR A 29 8.47 -1.22 15.42
C TYR A 29 8.77 -2.37 14.44
N TYR A 30 8.42 -2.19 13.16
CA TYR A 30 9.07 -2.89 12.05
C TYR A 30 10.52 -2.39 11.83
N ASN A 31 11.29 -2.31 12.90
CA ASN A 31 12.72 -1.97 12.89
C ASN A 31 13.60 -3.23 12.83
N TYR A 32 13.00 -4.38 12.56
CA TYR A 32 13.72 -5.66 12.54
C TYR A 32 14.18 -5.99 11.13
N TYR A 33 15.30 -5.38 10.73
CA TYR A 33 16.30 -6.04 9.87
C TYR A 33 15.92 -6.42 8.42
N TYR A 34 14.96 -5.77 7.75
CA TYR A 34 14.87 -5.94 6.29
C TYR A 34 15.94 -5.09 5.58
N LYS A 35 17.06 -5.73 5.20
CA LYS A 35 18.16 -5.15 4.39
C LYS A 35 18.82 -3.87 4.96
N HIS A 36 18.95 -3.73 6.28
CA HIS A 36 19.57 -2.56 6.93
C HIS A 36 18.85 -1.21 6.68
N MET A 37 17.59 -1.23 6.23
CA MET A 37 16.80 -0.01 6.05
C MET A 37 15.75 0.08 7.16
N SER A 38 15.81 1.15 7.95
CA SER A 38 14.76 1.51 8.90
C SER A 38 13.53 2.00 8.13
N THR A 39 12.54 1.14 7.96
CA THR A 39 11.24 1.47 7.38
C THR A 39 10.15 1.12 8.37
N SER A 40 9.15 1.99 8.54
CA SER A 40 7.97 1.67 9.36
C SER A 40 6.98 0.76 8.63
N TRP A 41 7.31 0.34 7.40
CA TRP A 41 6.43 -0.38 6.50
C TRP A 41 6.87 -1.82 6.33
N LYS A 42 5.91 -2.75 6.44
CA LYS A 42 6.08 -4.16 6.05
C LYS A 42 6.54 -4.27 4.58
N PRO A 43 7.49 -5.16 4.25
CA PRO A 43 7.86 -5.41 2.86
C PRO A 43 6.69 -5.99 2.07
N GLU A 44 6.72 -5.81 0.74
CA GLU A 44 5.63 -6.22 -0.15
C GLU A 44 5.25 -7.71 0.00
N ASN A 45 6.25 -8.58 0.23
CA ASN A 45 6.00 -10.02 0.39
C ASN A 45 5.21 -10.36 1.66
N GLU A 46 5.27 -9.54 2.70
CA GLU A 46 4.52 -9.75 3.93
C GLU A 46 3.10 -9.20 3.83
N ILE A 47 2.92 -8.06 3.15
CA ILE A 47 1.57 -7.49 2.97
C ILE A 47 0.75 -8.23 1.91
N LYS A 48 1.38 -9.01 1.02
CA LYS A 48 0.70 -9.84 0.01
C LYS A 48 -0.29 -10.83 0.61
N GLY A 49 -0.04 -11.32 1.82
CA GLY A 49 -0.94 -12.22 2.53
C GLY A 49 -2.15 -11.54 3.18
N HIS A 50 -2.16 -10.21 3.23
CA HIS A 50 -3.23 -9.45 3.88
C HIS A 50 -4.50 -9.44 3.02
N THR A 51 -5.67 -9.60 3.64
CA THR A 51 -6.98 -9.61 2.96
C THR A 51 -7.22 -8.34 2.14
N ASN A 52 -6.81 -7.18 2.65
CA ASN A 52 -6.95 -5.90 1.95
C ASN A 52 -5.95 -5.67 0.81
N TYR A 53 -4.98 -6.57 0.57
CA TYR A 53 -4.00 -6.43 -0.50
C TYR A 53 -4.64 -6.34 -1.90
N VAL A 54 -5.80 -6.99 -2.10
CA VAL A 54 -6.57 -6.90 -3.34
C VAL A 54 -6.97 -5.46 -3.70
N TYR A 55 -7.23 -4.62 -2.69
CA TYR A 55 -7.57 -3.21 -2.92
C TYR A 55 -6.35 -2.38 -3.34
N LEU A 56 -5.16 -2.73 -2.86
CA LEU A 56 -3.90 -2.13 -3.33
C LEU A 56 -3.63 -2.50 -4.81
N GLN A 57 -3.90 -3.74 -5.21
CA GLN A 57 -3.79 -4.16 -6.61
C GLN A 57 -4.77 -3.39 -7.51
N ASN A 58 -6.03 -3.30 -7.09
CA ASN A 58 -7.04 -2.51 -7.81
C ASN A 58 -6.63 -1.04 -7.95
N TYR A 59 -6.04 -0.44 -6.91
CA TYR A 59 -5.50 0.92 -6.96
C TYR A 59 -4.40 1.06 -8.03
N ARG A 60 -3.42 0.15 -8.05
CA ARG A 60 -2.33 0.15 -9.02
C ARG A 60 -2.82 0.01 -10.46
N GLU A 61 -3.81 -0.86 -10.69
CA GLU A 61 -4.43 -0.99 -12.01
C GLU A 61 -5.14 0.28 -12.46
N LEU A 62 -5.90 0.93 -11.55
CA LEU A 62 -6.55 2.20 -11.83
C LEU A 62 -5.53 3.27 -12.21
N ARG A 63 -4.44 3.39 -11.44
CA ARG A 63 -3.35 4.31 -11.76
C ARG A 63 -2.72 3.99 -13.11
N LYS A 64 -2.41 2.72 -13.39
CA LYS A 64 -1.82 2.34 -14.68
C LYS A 64 -2.70 2.80 -15.85
N ARG A 65 -4.01 2.54 -15.80
CA ARG A 65 -4.96 2.92 -16.86
C ARG A 65 -5.09 4.43 -17.08
N MET A 66 -4.88 5.25 -16.04
CA MET A 66 -4.96 6.71 -16.15
C MET A 66 -3.73 7.33 -16.82
N TRP A 67 -2.60 6.64 -16.78
CA TRP A 67 -1.31 7.09 -17.31
C TRP A 67 -0.81 6.20 -18.47
N SER A 68 -1.68 5.36 -19.04
CA SER A 68 -1.47 4.60 -20.28
C SER A 68 -1.98 5.40 -21.47
#